data_AF-A0A3M3X8B0-F1
#
_entry.id   AF-A0A3M3X8B0-F1
#
_cell.length_a   1.000
_cell.length_b   1.000
_cell.length_c   1.000
_cell.angle_alpha   90.00
_cell.angle_beta   90.00
_cell.angle_gamma   90.00
#
_symmetry.space_group_name_H-M   'P 1'
#
loop_
_entity.id
_entity.type
_entity.pdbx_description
1 polymer ?
#
loop_
_entity_poly.entity_id
_entity_poly.type
_entity_poly.pdbx_seq_one_letter_code
_entity_poly.pdbx_strand_id
1 'polypeptide(L)' 'MLNVDDMGAGFGLNVQAVAGIDARRICDYMQTVLSHLAEALESAPDSAVCDLPVVPETERQQLL' A
#
# COMPACT_ATOMS: atom_id res chain seq x y z
N MET A 1 -2.60 -13.73 3.77
CA MET A 1 -3.91 -13.23 3.32
C MET A 1 -4.01 -11.77 3.69
N LEU A 2 -4.26 -10.88 2.72
CA LEU A 2 -4.55 -9.46 2.96
C LEU A 2 -6.05 -9.26 2.82
N ASN A 3 -6.65 -8.55 3.78
CA ASN A 3 -8.04 -8.16 3.74
C ASN A 3 -8.13 -6.65 3.87
N VAL A 4 -9.02 -6.05 3.10
CA VAL A 4 -9.37 -4.63 3.20
C VAL A 4 -10.76 -4.56 3.79
N ASP A 5 -10.89 -3.87 4.92
CA ASP A 5 -12.15 -3.60 5.57
C ASP A 5 -12.58 -2.18 5.23
N ASP A 6 -13.77 -2.01 4.65
CA ASP A 6 -14.34 -0.68 4.40
C ASP A 6 -15.20 -0.28 5.61
N MET A 7 -14.71 0.70 6.38
CA MET A 7 -15.39 1.20 7.57
C MET A 7 -16.25 2.44 7.25
N GLY A 8 -16.46 2.77 5.97
CA GLY A 8 -17.24 3.91 5.48
C GLY A 8 -16.54 5.27 5.61
N ALA A 9 -15.86 5.55 6.72
CA ALA A 9 -15.02 6.74 6.89
C ALA A 9 -13.56 6.54 6.44
N GLY A 10 -13.21 5.30 6.06
CA GLY A 10 -11.86 4.93 5.62
C GLY A 10 -11.72 3.42 5.48
N PHE A 11 -10.52 3.00 5.12
CA PHE A 11 -10.18 1.58 4.90
C PHE A 11 -9.24 1.06 5.98
N GLY A 12 -9.52 -0.12 6.50
CA GLY A 12 -8.63 -0.89 7.37
C GLY A 12 -7.86 -1.95 6.58
N LEU A 13 -6.54 -2.02 6.75
CA LEU A 13 -5.72 -3.09 6.18
C LEU A 13 -5.42 -4.14 7.24
N ASN A 14 -5.86 -5.38 7.00
CA ASN A 14 -5.59 -6.51 7.87
C ASN A 14 -4.78 -7.58 7.13
N VAL A 15 -3.54 -7.80 7.56
CA VAL A 15 -2.66 -8.84 7.00
C VAL A 15 -2.56 -9.99 7.99
N GLN A 16 -3.00 -11.16 7.54
CA GLN A 16 -2.71 -12.44 8.18
C GLN A 16 -1.55 -13.09 7.46
N ALA A 17 -0.37 -13.05 8.07
CA ALA A 17 0.84 -13.64 7.54
C ALA A 17 1.19 -14.93 8.30
N VAL A 18 1.80 -15.89 7.60
CA VAL A 18 2.38 -17.08 8.24
C VAL A 18 3.60 -16.68 9.07
N ALA A 19 3.91 -17.47 10.10
CA ALA A 19 5.09 -17.23 10.93
C ALA A 19 6.36 -17.14 10.05
N GLY A 20 7.14 -16.06 10.23
CA GLY A 20 8.33 -15.77 9.42
C GLY A 20 8.12 -14.77 8.29
N ILE A 21 6.88 -14.32 8.04
CA ILE A 21 6.58 -13.23 7.11
C ILE A 21 6.22 -11.96 7.91
N ASP A 22 6.89 -10.85 7.61
CA ASP A 22 6.58 -9.55 8.20
C ASP A 22 5.27 -8.97 7.66
N ALA A 23 4.17 -9.26 8.36
CA ALA A 23 2.85 -8.72 8.04
C ALA A 23 2.83 -7.18 7.98
N ARG A 24 3.60 -6.52 8.86
CA ARG A 24 3.74 -5.06 8.87
C ARG A 24 4.33 -4.53 7.58
N ARG A 25 5.36 -5.17 7.07
CA ARG A 25 6.00 -4.79 5.81
C ARG A 25 4.96 -4.84 4.68
N ILE A 26 4.19 -5.93 4.59
CA ILE A 26 3.11 -6.06 3.60
C ILE A 26 2.05 -4.96 3.76
N CYS A 27 1.63 -4.64 4.99
CA CYS A 27 0.71 -3.52 5.25
C CYS A 27 1.29 -2.19 4.78
N ASP A 28 2.57 -1.94 5.03
CA ASP A 28 3.25 -0.69 4.66
C ASP A 28 3.28 -0.50 3.14
N TYR A 29 3.72 -1.53 2.41
CA TYR A 29 3.65 -1.58 0.95
C TYR A 29 2.23 -1.29 0.44
N MET A 30 1.21 -1.92 1.03
CA MET A 30 -0.16 -1.73 0.57
C MET A 30 -0.74 -0.37 0.90
N GLN A 31 -0.37 0.20 2.04
CA GLN A 31 -0.73 1.56 2.39
C GLN A 31 -0.09 2.56 1.42
N THR A 32 1.19 2.40 1.08
CA THR A 32 1.90 3.24 0.11
C THR A 32 1.19 3.21 -1.25
N VAL A 33 0.88 2.02 -1.78
CA VAL A 33 0.18 1.90 -3.06
C VAL A 33 -1.19 2.57 -3.02
N LEU A 34 -1.99 2.34 -1.97
CA LEU A 34 -3.34 2.89 -1.88
C LEU A 34 -3.33 4.42 -1.76
N SER A 35 -2.39 4.99 -1.00
CA SER A 35 -2.21 6.44 -0.92
C SER A 35 -1.84 7.03 -2.27
N HIS A 36 -0.84 6.47 -2.95
CA HIS A 36 -0.44 6.96 -4.27
C HIS A 36 -1.51 6.74 -5.34
N LEU A 37 -2.30 5.66 -5.24
CA LEU A 37 -3.44 5.42 -6.11
C LEU A 37 -4.51 6.49 -5.91
N ALA A 38 -4.83 6.86 -4.68
CA ALA A 38 -5.77 7.93 -4.39
C ALA A 38 -5.27 9.28 -4.96
N GLU A 39 -4.01 9.62 -4.73
CA GLU A 39 -3.38 10.83 -5.29
C GLU A 39 -3.39 10.84 -6.82
N ALA A 40 -3.10 9.70 -7.44
CA ALA A 40 -3.10 9.56 -8.90
C ALA A 40 -4.53 9.67 -9.47
N LEU A 41 -5.54 9.10 -8.81
CA LEU A 41 -6.93 9.28 -9.23
C LEU A 41 -7.38 10.74 -9.13
N GLU A 42 -6.89 11.50 -8.15
CA GLU A 42 -7.17 12.92 -8.01
C GLU A 42 -6.44 13.79 -9.05
N SER A 43 -5.16 13.49 -9.33
CA SER A 43 -4.29 14.36 -10.14
C SER A 43 -4.19 13.94 -11.61
N ALA A 44 -4.15 12.63 -11.87
CA ALA A 44 -3.95 12.04 -13.19
C ALA A 44 -4.61 10.64 -13.28
N PRO A 45 -5.95 10.58 -13.37
CA PRO A 45 -6.69 9.32 -13.33
C PRO A 45 -6.40 8.36 -14.51
N ASP A 46 -5.78 8.86 -15.57
CA ASP A 46 -5.35 8.07 -16.74
C ASP A 46 -3.98 7.41 -16.53
N SER A 47 -3.26 7.72 -15.43
CA SER A 47 -1.98 7.11 -15.12
C SER A 47 -2.12 5.61 -14.87
N ALA A 48 -1.22 4.84 -15.48
CA ALA A 48 -1.20 3.39 -15.30
C ALA A 48 -0.89 3.05 -13.83
N VAL A 49 -1.74 2.22 -13.22
CA VAL A 49 -1.57 1.75 -11.84
C VAL A 49 -0.19 1.09 -11.62
N CYS A 50 0.38 0.48 -12.67
CA CYS A 50 1.70 -0.14 -12.62
C CYS A 50 2.87 0.86 -12.46
N ASP A 51 2.64 2.15 -12.72
CA ASP A 51 3.64 3.20 -12.56
C ASP A 51 3.69 3.76 -11.13
N LEU A 52 2.69 3.40 -10.30
CA LEU A 52 2.60 3.88 -8.94
C LEU A 52 3.73 3.30 -8.08
N PRO A 53 4.42 4.14 -7.28
CA PRO A 53 5.44 3.67 -6.37
C PRO A 53 4.81 2.74 -5.32
N VAL A 54 5.31 1.52 -5.28
CA VAL A 54 4.89 0.47 -4.34
C VAL A 54 5.78 0.38 -3.11
N VAL A 55 7.03 0.85 -3.23
CA VAL A 55 8.04 0.70 -2.17
C VAL A 55 7.83 1.78 -1.10
N PRO A 56 7.62 1.38 0.17
CA PRO A 56 7.50 2.34 1.25
C PRO A 56 8.81 3.10 1.46
N GLU A 57 8.69 4.35 1.88
CA GLU A 57 9.83 5.28 2.00
C GLU A 57 10.94 4.73 2.90
N THR A 58 10.58 4.01 3.96
CA THR A 58 11.49 3.38 4.92
C THR A 58 12.37 2.29 4.29
N GLU A 59 11.90 1.61 3.25
CA GLU A 59 12.71 0.67 2.48
C GLU A 59 13.45 1.33 1.33
N ARG A 60 12.85 2.36 0.74
CA ARG A 60 13.52 3.14 -0.30
C ARG A 60 14.82 3.76 0.21
N GLN A 61 14.89 4.13 1.49
CA GLN A 61 16.09 4.62 2.15
C GLN A 61 17.16 3.54 2.40
N GLN A 62 16.79 2.25 2.47
CA GLN A 62 17.73 1.14 2.69
C GLN A 62 18.35 0.61 1.39
N LEU A 63 17.79 1.00 0.24
CA LEU A 63 18.27 0.62 -1.10
C LEU A 63 19.22 1.66 -1.72
N LEU A 64 19.48 2.77 -1.00
CA LEU A 64 20.41 3.85 -1.38
C LEU A 64 21.80 3.63 -0.78
#